data_AF-A0A2V6URI4-F1
#
_entry.id   AF-A0A2V6URI4-F1
#
_cell.length_a   1.000
_cell.length_b   1.000
_cell.length_c   1.000
_cell.angle_alpha   90.00
_cell.angle_beta   90.00
_cell.angle_gamma   90.00
#
_symmetry.space_group_name_H-M   'P 1'
#
loop_
_entity.id
_entity.type
_entity.pdbx_description
1 polymer ?
#
loop_
_entity_poly.entity_id
_entity_poly.type
_entity_poly.pdbx_seq_one_letter_code
_entity_poly.pdbx_strand_id
1 'polypeptide(L)'
;MLRDEPFERAARGGIEAVRKRALADEPQAIRLLDGSGGRHEGHGEQHEREAGGDTRRAALHAPSVARLWYGSSVRLCVFDLDHTLVSSPLDLAAMALEMRAYIEGCQGPLPARDERYRVGELVRWCRDHAPDISRPIWDIALDHERRAVASAWLEPGAREALDGARAAGFSTVLWTNNAREVTQVALDRFALADALDLVVTRDDMAEMKPSADGWRVIAARFAGVRDAIVVGDSWVDGLAAAAAGVPFVAYRPREAELTRWKITPIARIDDLTALPTWLRAWAGQ
;
A
#
# COMPACT_ATOMS: atom_id res chain seq x y z
N MET A 1 7.43 26.58 -21.38
CA MET A 1 7.77 26.24 -22.78
C MET A 1 9.22 25.74 -22.78
N LEU A 2 9.39 24.42 -22.70
CA LEU A 2 10.65 23.72 -22.99
C LEU A 2 10.27 22.56 -23.91
N ARG A 3 10.87 22.50 -25.10
CA ARG A 3 10.65 21.47 -26.10
C ARG A 3 11.81 20.48 -26.02
N ASP A 4 11.51 19.21 -25.73
CA ASP A 4 12.49 18.14 -25.63
C ASP A 4 12.55 17.33 -26.93
N GLU A 5 13.38 17.80 -27.86
CA GLU A 5 13.75 17.12 -29.11
C GLU A 5 14.69 15.87 -28.98
N PRO A 6 15.21 15.41 -27.81
CA PRO A 6 15.94 14.15 -27.76
C PRO A 6 15.08 12.87 -27.61
N PHE A 7 13.77 12.99 -27.32
CA PHE A 7 12.98 11.89 -26.73
C PHE A 7 12.43 10.85 -27.72
N GLU A 8 12.32 11.16 -29.01
CA GLU A 8 11.71 10.26 -30.01
C GLU A 8 12.50 8.99 -30.32
N ARG A 9 13.79 8.92 -29.96
CA ARG A 9 14.64 7.73 -30.16
C ARG A 9 14.47 6.67 -29.06
N ALA A 10 14.15 7.07 -27.82
CA ALA A 10 13.99 6.13 -26.71
C ALA A 10 12.64 5.38 -26.79
N ALA A 11 11.59 6.04 -27.26
CA ALA A 11 10.25 5.46 -27.37
C ALA A 11 10.18 4.27 -28.34
N ARG A 12 10.94 4.28 -29.44
CA ARG A 12 10.99 3.14 -30.38
C ARG A 12 11.71 1.92 -29.81
N GLY A 13 12.70 2.13 -28.94
CA GLY A 13 13.45 1.04 -28.30
C GLY A 13 12.64 0.27 -27.26
N GLY A 14 11.79 0.97 -26.50
CA GLY A 14 10.91 0.36 -25.49
C GLY A 14 9.78 -0.47 -26.10
N ILE A 15 9.15 0.03 -27.17
CA ILE A 15 8.03 -0.64 -27.86
C ILE A 15 8.48 -1.99 -28.46
N GLU A 16 9.68 -2.06 -29.04
CA GLU A 16 10.21 -3.30 -29.64
C GLU A 16 10.61 -4.34 -28.57
N ALA A 17 11.07 -3.88 -27.40
CA ALA A 17 11.45 -4.76 -26.28
C ALA A 17 10.23 -5.44 -25.64
N VAL A 18 9.12 -4.71 -25.48
CA VAL A 18 7.85 -5.24 -24.97
C VAL A 18 7.25 -6.27 -25.94
N ARG A 19 7.29 -5.99 -27.25
CA ARG A 19 6.78 -6.91 -28.29
C ARG A 19 7.58 -8.20 -28.39
N LYS A 20 8.91 -8.15 -28.23
CA LYS A 20 9.76 -9.36 -28.21
C LYS A 20 9.53 -10.24 -26.99
N ARG A 21 9.23 -9.65 -25.82
CA ARG A 21 9.00 -10.40 -24.58
C ARG A 21 7.67 -11.14 -24.58
N ALA A 22 6.64 -10.57 -25.22
CA ALA A 22 5.33 -11.19 -25.37
C ALA A 22 5.30 -12.38 -26.35
N LEU A 23 6.29 -12.53 -27.22
CA LEU A 23 6.38 -13.60 -28.23
C LEU A 23 7.30 -14.76 -27.82
N ALA A 24 7.97 -14.69 -26.66
CA ALA A 24 9.02 -15.64 -26.26
C ALA A 24 8.58 -16.68 -25.21
N ASP A 25 7.38 -16.59 -24.63
CA ASP A 25 6.88 -17.55 -23.64
C ASP A 25 5.96 -18.60 -24.29
N GLU A 26 6.58 -19.65 -24.84
CA GLU A 26 5.95 -20.97 -24.96
C GLU A 26 6.30 -21.80 -23.70
N PRO A 27 5.32 -22.40 -23.00
CA PRO A 27 5.56 -23.08 -21.74
C PRO A 27 6.27 -24.43 -21.98
N GLN A 28 7.53 -24.54 -21.54
CA GLN A 28 8.21 -25.84 -21.47
C GLN A 28 7.77 -26.63 -20.22
N ALA A 29 7.19 -27.80 -20.47
CA ALA A 29 6.78 -28.76 -19.47
C ALA A 29 7.97 -29.33 -18.67
N ILE A 30 7.91 -29.22 -17.35
CA ILE A 30 8.87 -29.82 -16.43
C ILE A 30 8.57 -31.33 -16.32
N ARG A 31 9.56 -32.16 -16.66
CA ARG A 31 9.52 -33.62 -16.51
C ARG A 31 9.70 -34.02 -15.05
N LEU A 32 8.76 -34.81 -14.52
CA LEU A 32 8.90 -35.58 -13.29
C LEU A 32 9.94 -36.69 -13.48
N LEU A 33 10.89 -36.79 -12.56
CA LEU A 33 11.78 -37.94 -12.43
C LEU A 33 11.35 -38.76 -11.21
N ASP A 34 10.89 -39.98 -11.49
CA ASP A 34 10.79 -41.07 -10.52
C ASP A 34 12.20 -41.55 -10.11
N GLY A 35 12.36 -41.89 -8.84
CA GLY A 35 13.60 -42.45 -8.30
C GLY A 35 13.39 -43.07 -6.91
N SER A 36 13.14 -44.37 -6.90
CA SER A 36 12.92 -45.28 -5.77
C SER A 36 14.10 -45.47 -4.83
N GLY A 37 13.82 -45.73 -3.54
CA GLY A 37 14.47 -46.80 -2.77
C GLY A 37 15.14 -46.40 -1.45
N GLY A 38 14.69 -46.99 -0.34
CA GLY A 38 15.48 -47.11 0.90
C GLY A 38 14.64 -47.13 2.18
N ARG A 39 14.22 -48.33 2.61
CA ARG A 39 13.66 -48.57 3.96
C ARG A 39 14.79 -48.62 4.98
N HIS A 40 14.60 -48.02 6.15
CA HIS A 40 15.13 -48.54 7.42
C HIS A 40 14.28 -48.04 8.60
N GLU A 41 13.73 -48.98 9.36
CA GLU A 41 13.02 -48.78 10.63
C GLU A 41 14.01 -48.50 11.76
N GLY A 42 13.60 -47.66 12.71
CA GLY A 42 14.29 -47.43 13.98
C GLY A 42 13.46 -46.53 14.89
N HIS A 43 12.79 -47.14 15.87
CA HIS A 43 12.07 -46.49 16.97
C HIS A 43 13.02 -45.65 17.85
N GLY A 44 12.56 -44.49 18.32
CA GLY A 44 13.22 -43.69 19.36
C GLY A 44 12.42 -42.43 19.70
N GLU A 45 12.18 -42.21 20.98
CA GLU A 45 11.19 -41.33 21.59
C GLU A 45 11.43 -39.82 21.44
N GLN A 46 10.31 -39.08 21.47
CA GLN A 46 10.08 -37.76 22.09
C GLN A 46 11.14 -36.65 21.94
N HIS A 47 10.72 -35.52 21.36
CA HIS A 47 10.78 -34.22 22.03
C HIS A 47 9.93 -33.17 21.29
N GLU A 48 8.98 -32.62 22.03
CA GLU A 48 8.17 -31.45 21.68
C GLU A 48 9.06 -30.23 21.42
N ARG A 49 8.93 -29.58 20.26
CA ARG A 49 9.29 -28.16 20.05
C ARG A 49 8.35 -27.49 19.05
N GLU A 50 7.38 -26.79 19.64
CA GLU A 50 6.89 -25.46 19.24
C GLU A 50 6.68 -25.16 17.74
N ALA A 51 5.50 -25.53 17.24
CA ALA A 51 4.89 -24.91 16.07
C ALA A 51 4.14 -23.62 16.48
N GLY A 52 4.88 -22.54 16.75
CA GLY A 52 4.33 -21.24 17.19
C GLY A 52 4.29 -20.12 16.14
N GLY A 53 4.86 -20.32 14.96
CA GLY A 53 5.08 -19.25 13.97
C GLY A 53 3.96 -19.05 12.93
N ASP A 54 3.17 -20.09 12.66
CA ASP A 54 2.34 -20.13 11.44
C ASP A 54 0.89 -19.66 11.66
N THR A 55 0.39 -19.69 12.90
CA THR A 55 -1.01 -19.37 13.22
C THR A 55 -1.34 -17.88 13.26
N ARG A 56 -0.34 -16.98 13.38
CA ARG A 56 -0.58 -15.52 13.39
C ARG A 56 -0.62 -14.90 11.99
N ARG A 57 0.03 -15.49 10.99
CA ARG A 57 0.04 -14.99 9.59
C ARG A 57 -1.35 -15.02 8.96
N ALA A 58 -2.16 -16.03 9.28
CA ALA A 58 -3.55 -16.12 8.85
C ALA A 58 -4.47 -15.12 9.59
N ALA A 59 -4.08 -14.62 10.77
CA ALA A 59 -4.98 -13.86 11.66
C ALA A 59 -5.19 -12.39 11.27
N LEU A 60 -4.32 -11.83 10.40
CA LEU A 60 -4.50 -10.49 9.86
C LEU A 60 -5.57 -10.43 8.75
N HIS A 61 -5.92 -11.58 8.17
CA HIS A 61 -6.84 -11.70 7.03
C HIS A 61 -7.94 -12.77 7.17
N ALA A 62 -7.91 -13.61 8.20
CA ALA A 62 -9.03 -14.49 8.56
C ALA A 62 -9.97 -13.77 9.55
N PRO A 63 -11.25 -14.18 9.66
CA PRO A 63 -12.12 -13.78 10.77
C PRO A 63 -11.68 -14.50 12.05
N SER A 64 -10.44 -14.30 12.50
CA SER A 64 -9.94 -14.90 13.74
C SER A 64 -10.10 -13.90 14.87
N VAL A 65 -11.09 -14.19 15.71
CA VAL A 65 -11.39 -13.58 17.01
C VAL A 65 -11.11 -12.08 17.02
N ALA A 66 -12.05 -11.32 16.45
CA ALA A 66 -12.25 -9.95 16.87
C ALA A 66 -12.11 -9.94 18.40
N ARG A 67 -11.09 -9.25 18.94
CA ARG A 67 -11.16 -8.80 20.33
C ARG A 67 -12.54 -8.20 20.44
N LEU A 68 -13.39 -8.85 21.24
CA LEU A 68 -14.79 -8.49 21.39
C LEU A 68 -14.78 -7.12 22.06
N TRP A 69 -14.69 -6.05 21.26
CA TRP A 69 -14.78 -4.65 21.68
C TRP A 69 -16.23 -4.29 22.06
N TYR A 70 -16.94 -5.23 22.67
CA TYR A 70 -18.30 -5.02 23.13
C TYR A 70 -18.25 -4.10 24.34
N GLY A 71 -18.59 -2.83 24.12
CA GLY A 71 -18.81 -1.83 25.17
C GLY A 71 -17.67 -0.82 25.39
N SER A 72 -16.55 -0.94 24.69
CA SER A 72 -15.42 0.00 24.82
C SER A 72 -15.26 0.82 23.54
N SER A 73 -15.39 2.13 23.65
CA SER A 73 -15.13 3.05 22.54
C SER A 73 -13.65 2.99 22.14
N VAL A 74 -13.33 2.75 20.87
CA VAL A 74 -11.95 2.57 20.38
C VAL A 74 -11.42 3.87 19.78
N ARG A 75 -10.13 4.18 19.99
CA ARG A 75 -9.44 5.25 19.26
C ARG A 75 -8.56 4.66 18.17
N LEU A 76 -8.56 5.24 16.98
CA LEU A 76 -7.80 4.73 15.83
C LEU A 76 -6.68 5.69 15.41
N CYS A 77 -5.48 5.16 15.23
CA CYS A 77 -4.40 5.83 14.53
C CYS A 77 -4.16 5.08 13.22
N VAL A 78 -4.63 5.67 12.12
CA VAL A 78 -4.53 5.08 10.78
C VAL A 78 -3.32 5.66 10.08
N PHE A 79 -2.39 4.82 9.67
CA PHE A 79 -1.17 5.20 8.97
C PHE A 79 -1.28 4.88 7.48
N ASP A 80 -0.75 5.76 6.64
CA ASP A 80 -0.31 5.37 5.31
C ASP A 80 1.01 4.57 5.37
N LEU A 81 1.38 3.91 4.27
CA LEU A 81 2.62 3.15 4.14
C LEU A 81 3.74 3.98 3.52
N ASP A 82 3.61 4.36 2.25
CA ASP A 82 4.72 4.90 1.45
C ASP A 82 5.08 6.31 1.89
N HIS A 83 6.38 6.53 2.12
CA HIS A 83 6.90 7.79 2.66
C HIS A 83 6.31 8.20 4.02
N THR A 84 5.56 7.31 4.68
CA THR A 84 5.04 7.48 6.03
C THR A 84 5.67 6.47 6.99
N LEU A 85 5.45 5.17 6.80
CA LEU A 85 6.10 4.13 7.61
C LEU A 85 7.29 3.49 6.89
N VAL A 86 7.21 3.39 5.56
CA VAL A 86 8.22 2.78 4.70
C VAL A 86 8.42 3.68 3.50
N SER A 87 9.66 3.95 3.12
CA SER A 87 9.96 4.64 1.88
C SER A 87 10.53 3.68 0.84
N SER A 88 10.21 3.91 -0.42
CA SER A 88 10.72 3.15 -1.55
C SER A 88 11.10 4.08 -2.71
N PRO A 89 11.97 3.67 -3.63
CA PRO A 89 12.31 4.45 -4.82
C PRO A 89 11.24 4.29 -5.93
N LEU A 90 9.96 4.13 -5.57
CA LEU A 90 8.88 3.93 -6.54
C LEU A 90 8.72 5.18 -7.42
N ASP A 91 8.98 5.03 -8.72
CA ASP A 91 8.81 6.10 -9.69
C ASP A 91 7.37 6.11 -10.23
N LEU A 92 6.50 6.84 -9.54
CA LEU A 92 5.11 7.04 -9.97
C LEU A 92 4.99 7.72 -11.34
N ALA A 93 5.98 8.52 -11.76
CA ALA A 93 5.94 9.16 -13.07
C ALA A 93 6.27 8.16 -14.18
N ALA A 94 7.30 7.33 -14.00
CA ALA A 94 7.62 6.25 -14.94
C ALA A 94 6.48 5.22 -15.02
N MET A 95 5.90 4.83 -13.89
CA MET A 95 4.74 3.94 -13.85
C MET A 95 3.56 4.52 -14.64
N ALA A 96 3.22 5.80 -14.41
CA ALA A 96 2.13 6.44 -15.13
C ALA A 96 2.40 6.58 -16.64
N LEU A 97 3.65 6.80 -17.05
CA LEU A 97 4.04 6.84 -18.46
C LEU A 97 3.84 5.49 -19.15
N GLU A 98 4.24 4.40 -18.50
CA GLU A 98 4.06 3.05 -19.05
C GLU A 98 2.57 2.66 -19.12
N MET A 99 1.80 2.92 -18.06
CA MET A 99 0.35 2.72 -18.06
C MET A 99 -0.33 3.50 -19.18
N ARG A 100 0.03 4.78 -19.34
CA ARG A 100 -0.50 5.61 -20.42
C ARG A 100 -0.16 5.04 -21.79
N ALA A 101 1.09 4.65 -22.03
CA ALA A 101 1.51 4.08 -23.31
C ALA A 101 0.73 2.80 -23.63
N TYR A 102 0.49 1.95 -22.64
CA TYR A 102 -0.33 0.75 -22.79
C TYR A 102 -1.78 1.10 -23.16
N ILE A 103 -2.40 2.04 -22.41
CA ILE A 103 -3.77 2.49 -22.69
C ILE A 103 -3.89 3.04 -24.10
N GLU A 104 -2.98 3.95 -24.48
CA GLU A 104 -3.02 4.59 -25.79
C GLU A 104 -2.79 3.60 -26.94
N GLY A 105 -1.99 2.55 -26.71
CA GLY A 105 -1.80 1.46 -27.67
C GLY A 105 -3.06 0.60 -27.88
N CYS A 106 -3.92 0.48 -26.87
CA CYS A 106 -5.15 -0.31 -26.96
C CYS A 106 -6.39 0.49 -27.34
N GLN A 107 -6.52 1.72 -26.82
CA GLN A 107 -7.75 2.53 -26.86
C GLN A 107 -7.61 3.79 -27.72
N GLY A 108 -6.41 4.08 -28.24
CA GLY A 108 -6.11 5.34 -28.89
C GLY A 108 -5.74 6.46 -27.89
N PRO A 109 -5.40 7.65 -28.39
CA PRO A 109 -4.81 8.72 -27.57
C PRO A 109 -5.74 9.15 -26.43
N LEU A 110 -5.18 9.30 -25.23
CA LEU A 110 -5.88 9.88 -24.10
C LEU A 110 -6.08 11.39 -24.31
N PRO A 111 -7.07 12.02 -23.64
CA PRO A 111 -7.30 13.45 -23.73
C PRO A 111 -6.03 14.27 -23.47
N ALA A 112 -5.78 15.26 -24.34
CA ALA A 112 -4.68 16.20 -24.17
C ALA A 112 -4.91 17.10 -22.94
N ARG A 113 -3.83 17.37 -22.22
CA ARG A 113 -3.84 18.20 -21.00
C ARG A 113 -2.44 18.71 -20.68
N ASP A 114 -2.35 19.77 -19.90
CA ASP A 114 -1.08 20.43 -19.56
C ASP A 114 -0.24 19.64 -18.55
N GLU A 115 -0.88 18.80 -17.74
CA GLU A 115 -0.23 18.02 -16.69
C GLU A 115 -0.13 16.54 -17.03
N ARG A 116 0.96 15.89 -16.60
CA ARG A 116 1.12 14.43 -16.77
C ARG A 116 0.00 13.66 -16.06
N TYR A 117 -0.43 12.55 -16.63
CA TYR A 117 -1.30 11.56 -15.97
C TYR A 117 -0.63 11.00 -14.71
N ARG A 118 -1.42 10.86 -13.64
CA ARG A 118 -1.06 10.16 -12.40
C ARG A 118 -1.65 8.75 -12.44
N VAL A 119 -1.00 7.81 -11.76
CA VAL A 119 -1.41 6.40 -11.67
C VAL A 119 -2.90 6.25 -11.34
N GLY A 120 -3.37 6.90 -10.28
CA GLY A 120 -4.77 6.82 -9.86
C GLY A 120 -5.76 7.36 -10.91
N GLU A 121 -5.37 8.34 -11.73
CA GLU A 121 -6.23 8.86 -12.81
C GLU A 121 -6.33 7.85 -13.96
N LEU A 122 -5.24 7.18 -14.30
CA LEU A 122 -5.20 6.17 -15.36
C LEU A 122 -5.99 4.91 -14.95
N VAL A 123 -5.80 4.45 -13.71
CA VAL A 123 -6.58 3.36 -13.14
C VAL A 123 -8.08 3.68 -13.17
N ARG A 124 -8.46 4.89 -12.73
CA ARG A 124 -9.85 5.35 -12.77
C ARG A 124 -10.38 5.40 -14.20
N TRP A 125 -9.62 5.96 -15.12
CA TRP A 125 -10.00 6.06 -16.52
C TRP A 125 -10.26 4.66 -17.13
N CYS A 126 -9.38 3.70 -16.87
CA CYS A 126 -9.54 2.31 -17.34
C CYS A 126 -10.79 1.66 -16.76
N ARG A 127 -11.02 1.80 -15.45
CA ARG A 127 -12.22 1.28 -14.81
C ARG A 127 -13.50 1.80 -15.47
N ASP A 128 -13.54 3.10 -15.78
CA ASP A 128 -14.74 3.77 -16.24
C ASP A 128 -14.98 3.63 -17.76
N HIS A 129 -13.91 3.49 -18.57
CA HIS A 129 -14.00 3.55 -20.04
C HIS A 129 -13.48 2.30 -20.75
N ALA A 130 -12.59 1.52 -20.13
CA ALA A 130 -11.93 0.38 -20.77
C ALA A 130 -11.70 -0.77 -19.76
N PRO A 131 -12.77 -1.31 -19.15
CA PRO A 131 -12.65 -2.31 -18.09
C PRO A 131 -11.87 -3.55 -18.53
N ASP A 132 -11.95 -3.92 -19.81
CA ASP A 132 -11.27 -5.08 -20.41
C ASP A 132 -9.73 -5.03 -20.30
N ILE A 133 -9.13 -3.83 -20.20
CA ILE A 133 -7.68 -3.65 -20.04
C ILE A 133 -7.27 -3.34 -18.60
N SER A 134 -8.20 -3.41 -17.64
CA SER A 134 -7.90 -3.05 -16.24
C SER A 134 -6.86 -3.98 -15.61
N ARG A 135 -6.90 -5.28 -15.92
CA ARG A 135 -5.94 -6.25 -15.38
C ARG A 135 -4.50 -5.95 -15.84
N PRO A 136 -4.19 -5.80 -17.14
CA PRO A 136 -2.86 -5.38 -17.59
C PRO A 136 -2.34 -4.09 -16.93
N ILE A 137 -3.20 -3.12 -16.64
CA ILE A 137 -2.81 -1.88 -15.98
C ILE A 137 -2.38 -2.12 -14.54
N TRP A 138 -3.10 -2.98 -13.83
CA TRP A 138 -2.69 -3.42 -12.50
C TRP A 138 -1.41 -4.26 -12.53
N ASP A 139 -1.21 -5.09 -13.55
CA ASP A 139 0.04 -5.86 -13.71
C ASP A 139 1.26 -4.93 -13.88
N ILE A 140 1.10 -3.82 -14.65
CA ILE A 140 2.14 -2.77 -14.75
C ILE A 140 2.40 -2.14 -13.38
N ALA A 141 1.35 -1.74 -12.65
CA ALA A 141 1.50 -1.16 -11.31
C ALA A 141 2.30 -2.09 -10.38
N LEU A 142 1.92 -3.38 -10.40
CA LEU A 142 2.48 -4.40 -9.55
C LEU A 142 3.97 -4.67 -9.85
N ASP A 143 4.37 -4.67 -11.13
CA ASP A 143 5.79 -4.83 -11.50
C ASP A 143 6.65 -3.68 -10.96
N HIS A 144 6.19 -2.44 -11.10
CA HIS A 144 6.89 -1.27 -10.56
C HIS A 144 7.01 -1.33 -9.03
N GLU A 145 5.93 -1.70 -8.35
CA GLU A 145 5.90 -1.84 -6.89
C GLU A 145 6.80 -2.96 -6.38
N ARG A 146 6.79 -4.14 -7.04
CA ARG A 146 7.68 -5.26 -6.72
C ARG A 146 9.15 -4.87 -6.84
N ARG A 147 9.51 -4.12 -7.88
CA ARG A 147 10.87 -3.58 -8.04
C ARG A 147 11.23 -2.57 -6.96
N ALA A 148 10.31 -1.69 -6.60
CA ALA A 148 10.56 -0.65 -5.61
C ALA A 148 10.70 -1.22 -4.18
N VAL A 149 9.83 -2.16 -3.78
CA VAL A 149 9.84 -2.72 -2.41
C VAL A 149 11.12 -3.48 -2.10
N ALA A 150 11.78 -4.06 -3.11
CA ALA A 150 13.09 -4.70 -2.96
C ALA A 150 14.16 -3.74 -2.41
N SER A 151 14.06 -2.45 -2.73
CA SER A 151 14.99 -1.39 -2.30
C SER A 151 14.37 -0.45 -1.26
N ALA A 152 13.23 -0.81 -0.67
CA ALA A 152 12.60 -0.02 0.37
C ALA A 152 13.43 0.04 1.66
N TRP A 153 13.16 1.05 2.48
CA TRP A 153 13.70 1.21 3.83
C TRP A 153 12.62 1.68 4.80
N LEU A 154 12.79 1.39 6.08
CA LEU A 154 11.90 1.86 7.12
C LEU A 154 12.09 3.36 7.35
N GLU A 155 11.00 4.11 7.45
CA GLU A 155 11.09 5.54 7.79
C GLU A 155 11.62 5.73 9.23
N PRO A 156 12.50 6.72 9.46
CA PRO A 156 12.97 7.03 10.81
C PRO A 156 11.80 7.31 11.77
N GLY A 157 11.77 6.62 12.90
CA GLY A 157 10.72 6.78 13.91
C GLY A 157 9.43 5.99 13.64
N ALA A 158 9.33 5.22 12.54
CA ALA A 158 8.10 4.51 12.18
C ALA A 158 7.70 3.46 13.23
N ARG A 159 8.67 2.70 13.78
CA ARG A 159 8.41 1.71 14.82
C ARG A 159 7.96 2.39 16.12
N GLU A 160 8.64 3.46 16.51
CA GLU A 160 8.34 4.26 17.68
C GLU A 160 6.96 4.93 17.60
N ALA A 161 6.56 5.37 16.40
CA ALA A 161 5.25 5.91 16.13
C ALA A 161 4.15 4.86 16.32
N LEU A 162 4.32 3.66 15.75
CA LEU A 162 3.36 2.56 15.92
C LEU A 162 3.26 2.10 17.37
N ASP A 163 4.39 1.76 17.99
CA ASP A 163 4.41 1.28 19.38
C ASP A 163 3.93 2.36 20.36
N GLY A 164 4.32 3.61 20.12
CA GLY A 164 3.91 4.75 20.92
C GLY A 164 2.43 5.13 20.76
N ALA A 165 1.84 4.96 19.57
CA ALA A 165 0.41 5.10 19.37
C ALA A 165 -0.37 4.05 20.17
N ARG A 166 0.09 2.80 20.15
CA ARG A 166 -0.48 1.71 20.95
C ARG A 166 -0.39 2.00 22.44
N ALA A 167 0.78 2.45 22.91
CA ALA A 167 0.98 2.86 24.30
C ALA A 167 0.11 4.05 24.70
N ALA A 168 -0.28 4.91 23.76
CA ALA A 168 -1.23 6.02 23.97
C ALA A 168 -2.71 5.58 23.95
N GLY A 169 -2.98 4.27 23.79
CA GLY A 169 -4.32 3.70 23.81
C GLY A 169 -5.05 3.73 22.46
N PHE A 170 -4.31 3.88 21.36
CA PHE A 170 -4.86 3.78 20.01
C PHE A 170 -4.71 2.36 19.47
N SER A 171 -5.75 1.88 18.80
CA SER A 171 -5.59 0.79 17.84
C SER A 171 -4.94 1.33 16.57
N THR A 172 -3.98 0.57 16.06
CA THR A 172 -3.13 0.97 14.93
C THR A 172 -3.59 0.27 13.67
N VAL A 173 -3.79 1.04 12.60
CA VAL A 173 -4.31 0.55 11.33
C VAL A 173 -3.40 1.02 10.19
N LEU A 174 -3.15 0.16 9.21
CA LEU A 174 -2.51 0.58 7.95
C LEU A 174 -3.58 0.73 6.87
N TRP A 175 -3.56 1.84 6.13
CA TRP A 175 -4.39 2.10 4.96
C TRP A 175 -3.55 2.58 3.78
N THR A 176 -3.29 1.69 2.82
CA THR A 176 -2.39 1.94 1.69
C THR A 176 -3.06 1.65 0.34
N ASN A 177 -2.60 2.34 -0.71
CA ASN A 177 -2.97 2.04 -2.11
C ASN A 177 -2.13 0.90 -2.73
N ASN A 178 -1.16 0.34 -2.00
CA ASN A 178 -0.34 -0.77 -2.47
C ASN A 178 -1.13 -2.08 -2.52
N ALA A 179 -0.69 -3.01 -3.38
CA ALA A 179 -1.21 -4.37 -3.39
C ALA A 179 -0.82 -5.10 -2.11
N ARG A 180 -1.70 -6.01 -1.67
CA ARG A 180 -1.49 -6.85 -0.50
C ARG A 180 -0.16 -7.60 -0.56
N GLU A 181 0.18 -8.16 -1.71
CA GLU A 181 1.43 -8.90 -1.86
C GLU A 181 2.66 -8.01 -1.65
N VAL A 182 2.66 -6.76 -2.12
CA VAL A 182 3.77 -5.81 -1.94
C VAL A 182 3.80 -5.31 -0.50
N THR A 183 2.64 -4.97 0.06
CA THR A 183 2.50 -4.55 1.45
C THR A 183 3.02 -5.63 2.40
N GLN A 184 2.67 -6.91 2.18
CA GLN A 184 3.12 -8.00 3.04
C GLN A 184 4.64 -8.16 3.01
N VAL A 185 5.28 -8.01 1.85
CA VAL A 185 6.75 -8.04 1.73
C VAL A 185 7.38 -6.93 2.58
N ALA A 186 6.84 -5.71 2.52
CA ALA A 186 7.34 -4.60 3.33
C ALA A 186 7.14 -4.85 4.84
N LEU A 187 5.94 -5.28 5.25
CA LEU A 187 5.61 -5.54 6.65
C LEU A 187 6.45 -6.66 7.25
N ASP A 188 6.71 -7.73 6.50
CA ASP A 188 7.54 -8.85 6.93
C ASP A 188 9.01 -8.42 7.05
N ARG A 189 9.54 -7.70 6.03
CA ARG A 189 10.93 -7.25 5.99
C ARG A 189 11.27 -6.31 7.16
N PHE A 190 10.33 -5.47 7.56
CA PHE A 190 10.53 -4.47 8.62
C PHE A 190 9.86 -4.81 9.95
N ALA A 191 9.30 -6.03 10.08
CA ALA A 191 8.63 -6.51 11.29
C ALA A 191 7.62 -5.49 11.87
N LEU A 192 6.70 -5.03 11.02
CA LEU A 192 5.65 -4.06 11.41
C LEU A 192 4.29 -4.70 11.67
N ALA A 193 4.09 -5.94 11.19
CA ALA A 193 2.81 -6.64 11.23
C ALA A 193 2.27 -6.86 12.66
N ASP A 194 3.17 -7.07 13.64
CA ASP A 194 2.84 -7.24 15.06
C ASP A 194 2.35 -5.95 15.73
N ALA A 195 2.70 -4.80 15.17
CA ALA A 195 2.32 -3.48 15.65
C ALA A 195 1.04 -2.94 14.99
N LEU A 196 0.35 -3.71 14.14
CA LEU A 196 -0.86 -3.31 13.43
C LEU A 196 -2.04 -4.21 13.83
N ASP A 197 -3.17 -3.60 14.21
CA ASP A 197 -4.41 -4.31 14.52
C ASP A 197 -5.25 -4.60 13.26
N LEU A 198 -5.02 -3.86 12.16
CA LEU A 198 -5.66 -4.05 10.86
C LEU A 198 -4.76 -3.52 9.73
N VAL A 199 -4.75 -4.23 8.60
CA VAL A 199 -4.12 -3.79 7.34
C VAL A 199 -5.19 -3.74 6.25
N VAL A 200 -5.35 -2.57 5.63
CA VAL A 200 -6.25 -2.32 4.50
C VAL A 200 -5.41 -1.92 3.29
N THR A 201 -5.46 -2.73 2.24
CA THR A 201 -4.72 -2.53 0.99
C THR A 201 -5.68 -2.19 -0.15
N ARG A 202 -5.17 -1.93 -1.37
CA ARG A 202 -6.07 -1.69 -2.52
C ARG A 202 -7.00 -2.85 -2.83
N ASP A 203 -6.60 -4.06 -2.46
CA ASP A 203 -7.37 -5.28 -2.66
C ASP A 203 -8.59 -5.39 -1.74
N ASP A 204 -8.66 -4.56 -0.68
CA ASP A 204 -9.78 -4.49 0.26
C ASP A 204 -10.83 -3.44 -0.12
N MET A 205 -10.52 -2.56 -1.07
CA MET A 205 -11.35 -1.39 -1.41
C MET A 205 -11.77 -1.38 -2.89
N ALA A 206 -12.98 -0.91 -3.14
CA ALA A 206 -13.52 -0.68 -4.48
C ALA A 206 -12.88 0.54 -5.16
N GLU A 207 -12.45 1.53 -4.37
CA GLU A 207 -11.74 2.70 -4.87
C GLU A 207 -10.61 3.12 -3.94
N MET A 208 -9.42 3.29 -4.51
CA MET A 208 -8.23 3.77 -3.81
C MET A 208 -8.39 5.18 -3.24
N LYS A 209 -7.53 5.53 -2.27
CA LYS A 209 -7.34 6.93 -1.87
C LYS A 209 -7.07 7.77 -3.13
N PRO A 210 -7.67 8.96 -3.30
CA PRO A 210 -8.28 9.80 -2.26
C PRO A 210 -9.75 9.50 -1.91
N SER A 211 -10.32 8.40 -2.43
CA SER A 211 -11.64 7.94 -1.97
C SER A 211 -11.62 7.50 -0.51
N ALA A 212 -12.76 7.60 0.17
CA ALA A 212 -12.94 7.13 1.55
C ALA A 212 -13.27 5.64 1.64
N ASP A 213 -13.28 4.87 0.54
CA ASP A 213 -13.77 3.48 0.57
C ASP A 213 -12.96 2.57 1.51
N GLY A 214 -11.64 2.80 1.66
CA GLY A 214 -10.85 2.08 2.67
C GLY A 214 -11.33 2.31 4.10
N TRP A 215 -11.87 3.50 4.42
CA TRP A 215 -12.45 3.79 5.74
C TRP A 215 -13.68 2.93 6.03
N ARG A 216 -14.48 2.55 5.02
CA ARG A 216 -15.60 1.62 5.21
C ARG A 216 -15.11 0.27 5.74
N VAL A 217 -13.99 -0.23 5.24
CA VAL A 217 -13.36 -1.49 5.71
C VAL A 217 -12.88 -1.33 7.15
N ILE A 218 -12.23 -0.22 7.46
CA ILE A 218 -11.74 0.10 8.81
C ILE A 218 -12.91 0.17 9.81
N ALA A 219 -13.93 0.98 9.50
CA ALA A 219 -15.10 1.17 10.37
C ALA A 219 -15.89 -0.13 10.57
N ALA A 220 -15.97 -1.01 9.57
CA ALA A 220 -16.61 -2.32 9.73
C ALA A 220 -15.86 -3.25 10.71
N ARG A 221 -14.54 -3.08 10.85
CA ARG A 221 -13.70 -3.90 11.73
C ARG A 221 -13.74 -3.46 13.20
N PHE A 222 -13.99 -2.17 13.45
CA PHE A 222 -13.97 -1.57 14.78
C PHE A 222 -15.36 -1.01 15.15
N ALA A 223 -16.03 -1.65 16.10
CA ALA A 223 -17.29 -1.13 16.65
C ALA A 223 -17.02 0.07 17.59
N GLY A 224 -17.84 1.13 17.48
CA GLY A 224 -17.80 2.24 18.43
C GLY A 224 -16.50 3.08 18.38
N VAL A 225 -15.98 3.36 17.18
CA VAL A 225 -14.86 4.30 17.01
C VAL A 225 -15.22 5.64 17.64
N ARG A 226 -14.53 6.01 18.71
CA ARG A 226 -14.70 7.28 19.43
C ARG A 226 -14.06 8.41 18.67
N ASP A 227 -12.77 8.19 18.40
CA ASP A 227 -11.83 9.17 17.88
C ASP A 227 -10.95 8.45 16.86
N ALA A 228 -10.64 9.11 15.75
CA ALA A 228 -9.72 8.57 14.76
C ALA A 228 -8.86 9.68 14.18
N ILE A 229 -7.66 9.33 13.74
CA ILE A 229 -6.84 10.19 12.89
C ILE A 229 -6.27 9.38 11.74
N VAL A 230 -5.97 10.08 10.64
CA VAL A 230 -5.14 9.57 9.55
C VAL A 230 -3.80 10.30 9.59
N VAL A 231 -2.71 9.53 9.52
CA VAL A 231 -1.33 10.01 9.44
C VAL A 231 -0.77 9.60 8.07
N GLY A 232 -0.31 10.56 7.28
CA GLY A 232 0.23 10.30 5.95
C GLY A 232 1.02 11.48 5.41
N ASP A 233 1.77 11.28 4.33
CA ASP A 233 2.66 12.30 3.75
C ASP A 233 1.99 13.11 2.63
N SER A 234 0.93 12.58 2.04
CA SER A 234 0.47 13.05 0.75
C SER A 234 -0.88 13.77 0.83
N TRP A 235 -1.16 14.57 -0.20
CA TRP A 235 -2.48 15.14 -0.39
C TRP A 235 -3.56 14.06 -0.62
N VAL A 236 -3.16 12.88 -1.11
CA VAL A 236 -4.07 11.75 -1.35
C VAL A 236 -4.62 11.25 -0.02
N ASP A 237 -3.79 11.19 1.02
CA ASP A 237 -4.19 10.82 2.38
C ASP A 237 -5.09 11.88 3.02
N GLY A 238 -4.72 13.15 2.87
CA GLY A 238 -5.50 14.26 3.41
C GLY A 238 -6.91 14.33 2.80
N LEU A 239 -7.05 14.10 1.48
CA LEU A 239 -8.37 14.03 0.86
C LEU A 239 -9.16 12.79 1.29
N ALA A 240 -8.50 11.63 1.43
CA ALA A 240 -9.15 10.40 1.89
C ALA A 240 -9.67 10.56 3.33
N ALA A 241 -8.87 11.16 4.21
CA ALA A 241 -9.23 11.49 5.58
C ALA A 241 -10.41 12.46 5.62
N ALA A 242 -10.36 13.54 4.83
CA ALA A 242 -11.45 14.51 4.73
C ALA A 242 -12.75 13.87 4.21
N ALA A 243 -12.67 13.03 3.18
CA ALA A 243 -13.82 12.30 2.64
C ALA A 243 -14.40 11.29 3.66
N ALA A 244 -13.57 10.76 4.54
CA ALA A 244 -13.99 9.90 5.66
C ALA A 244 -14.50 10.69 6.88
N GLY A 245 -14.38 12.02 6.90
CA GLY A 245 -14.70 12.85 8.05
C GLY A 245 -13.72 12.68 9.23
N VAL A 246 -12.49 12.26 8.95
CA VAL A 246 -11.46 11.96 9.95
C VAL A 246 -10.36 13.03 9.91
N PRO A 247 -9.88 13.55 11.06
CA PRO A 247 -8.76 14.47 11.11
C PRO A 247 -7.47 13.91 10.49
N PHE A 248 -6.72 14.78 9.81
CA PHE A 248 -5.48 14.43 9.12
C PHE A 248 -4.26 15.06 9.81
N VAL A 249 -3.26 14.25 10.09
CA VAL A 249 -1.92 14.66 10.54
C VAL A 249 -0.95 14.44 9.39
N ALA A 250 -0.33 15.52 8.91
CA ALA A 250 0.58 15.43 7.79
C ALA A 250 2.01 15.13 8.27
N TYR A 251 2.64 14.09 7.73
CA TYR A 251 4.04 13.76 7.96
C TYR A 251 4.91 14.24 6.81
N ARG A 252 5.84 15.17 7.06
CA ARG A 252 6.75 15.75 6.03
C ARG A 252 6.07 16.05 4.68
N PRO A 253 4.91 16.74 4.66
CA PRO A 253 4.16 16.88 3.43
C PRO A 253 4.84 17.80 2.43
N ARG A 254 4.49 17.62 1.15
CA ARG A 254 4.78 18.64 0.13
C ARG A 254 3.78 19.79 0.25
N GLU A 255 4.17 20.88 0.90
CA GLU A 255 3.30 22.05 1.17
C GLU A 255 2.61 22.62 -0.09
N ALA A 256 3.33 22.63 -1.23
CA ALA A 256 2.75 23.08 -2.49
C ALA A 256 1.58 22.20 -2.95
N GLU A 257 1.64 20.88 -2.73
CA GLU A 257 0.54 19.97 -3.05
C GLU A 257 -0.60 20.12 -2.05
N LEU A 258 -0.34 20.22 -0.73
CA LEU A 258 -1.41 20.46 0.25
C LEU A 258 -2.17 21.75 -0.05
N THR A 259 -1.45 22.83 -0.36
CA THR A 259 -2.04 24.12 -0.75
C THR A 259 -2.88 24.00 -2.01
N ARG A 260 -2.33 23.35 -3.06
CA ARG A 260 -3.02 23.11 -4.33
C ARG A 260 -4.33 22.36 -4.14
N TRP A 261 -4.34 21.34 -3.28
CA TRP A 261 -5.50 20.51 -3.00
C TRP A 261 -6.36 21.02 -1.83
N LYS A 262 -6.04 22.19 -1.27
CA LYS A 262 -6.76 22.86 -0.18
C LYS A 262 -6.91 22.00 1.08
N ILE A 263 -5.88 21.23 1.41
CA ILE A 263 -5.86 20.35 2.57
C ILE A 263 -5.29 21.12 3.77
N THR A 264 -6.03 21.10 4.88
CA THR A 264 -5.58 21.68 6.15
C THR A 264 -5.40 20.58 7.17
N PRO A 265 -4.16 20.09 7.40
CA PRO A 265 -3.93 19.10 8.44
C PRO A 265 -4.12 19.73 9.84
N ILE A 266 -4.60 18.95 10.79
CA ILE A 266 -4.75 19.39 12.19
C ILE A 266 -3.41 19.47 12.92
N ALA A 267 -2.40 18.79 12.39
CA ALA A 267 -1.02 18.88 12.84
C ALA A 267 -0.05 18.52 11.71
N ARG A 268 1.17 19.06 11.81
CA ARG A 268 2.29 18.69 10.95
C ARG A 268 3.38 18.09 11.81
N ILE A 269 3.98 17.01 11.34
CA ILE A 269 5.05 16.30 12.04
C ILE A 269 6.18 16.06 11.04
N ASP A 270 7.40 16.46 11.40
CA ASP A 270 8.60 16.21 10.59
C ASP A 270 9.45 15.04 11.13
N ASP A 271 9.07 14.51 12.29
CA ASP A 271 9.73 13.38 12.97
C ASP A 271 8.66 12.50 13.62
N LEU A 272 8.51 11.26 13.12
CA LEU A 272 7.53 10.31 13.62
C LEU A 272 7.67 9.99 15.11
N THR A 273 8.85 10.16 15.70
CA THR A 273 9.05 9.97 17.15
C THR A 273 8.28 11.00 18.00
N ALA A 274 7.84 12.12 17.41
CA ALA A 274 6.99 13.11 18.09
C ALA A 274 5.51 12.70 18.13
N LEU A 275 5.06 11.81 17.23
CA LEU A 275 3.66 11.42 17.10
C LEU A 275 3.07 10.86 18.41
N PRO A 276 3.74 9.97 19.18
CA PRO A 276 3.18 9.44 20.42
C PRO A 276 2.87 10.52 21.46
N THR A 277 3.73 11.54 21.56
CA THR A 277 3.50 12.67 22.48
C THR A 277 2.34 13.53 22.03
N TRP A 278 2.26 13.81 20.72
CA TRP A 278 1.14 14.54 20.14
C TRP A 278 -0.19 13.79 20.34
N LEU A 279 -0.23 12.47 20.11
CA LEU A 279 -1.40 11.62 20.31
C LEU A 279 -1.93 11.67 21.74
N ARG A 280 -1.04 11.62 22.74
CA ARG A 280 -1.42 11.71 24.16
C ARG A 280 -2.05 13.07 24.49
N ALA A 281 -1.50 14.15 23.95
CA ALA A 281 -2.05 15.49 24.16
C ALA A 281 -3.41 15.65 23.48
N TRP A 282 -3.57 15.14 22.26
CA TRP A 282 -4.81 15.20 21.51
C TRP A 282 -5.93 14.36 22.17
N ALA A 283 -5.62 13.15 22.62
CA ALA A 283 -6.60 12.27 23.26
C ALA A 283 -7.08 12.74 24.65
N GLY A 284 -6.40 13.71 25.26
CA GLY A 284 -6.79 14.33 26.52
C GLY A 284 -7.71 15.54 26.39
N GLN A 285 -8.00 15.97 25.14
CA GLN A 285 -8.96 17.03 24.82
C GLN A 285 -10.38 16.47 24.76
#